data_AF-A0AAW3FAH5-F1
#
_entry.id   AF-A0AAW3FAH5-F1
#
_cell.length_a   1.000
_cell.length_b   1.000
_cell.length_c   1.000
_cell.angle_alpha   90.00
_cell.angle_beta   90.00
_cell.angle_gamma   90.00
#
_symmetry.space_group_name_H-M   'P 1'
#
loop_
_entity.id
_entity.type
_entity.pdbx_description
1 polymer ?
#
loop_
_entity_poly.entity_id
_entity_poly.type
_entity_poly.pdbx_seq_one_letter_code
_entity_poly.pdbx_strand_id
1 'polypeptide(L)'
;MTCVPIPVTPSRRVDGIVFEIALAIGLRVEVIGVPFTYQGRTFAVHPSTRSRVPTCVEYAVSDVETGQRIPTVAAATIDDARAAAMVVLDAATEADWRKQFGASTRRKTVQA
;
A
#
# COMPACT_ATOMS: atom_id res chain seq x y z
N MET A 1 -3.94 -22.62 2.16
CA MET A 1 -4.37 -21.58 3.11
C MET A 1 -5.87 -21.42 2.93
N THR A 2 -6.65 -21.80 3.94
CA THR A 2 -8.10 -21.60 3.98
C THR A 2 -8.39 -20.13 4.25
N CYS A 3 -9.30 -19.52 3.48
CA CYS A 3 -9.79 -18.18 3.78
C CYS A 3 -10.59 -18.26 5.09
N VAL A 4 -10.06 -17.67 6.15
CA VAL A 4 -10.80 -17.55 7.41
C VAL A 4 -11.87 -16.47 7.21
N PRO A 5 -13.15 -16.73 7.53
CA PRO A 5 -14.18 -15.71 7.44
C PRO A 5 -13.80 -14.51 8.33
N ILE A 6 -13.70 -13.33 7.71
CA ILE A 6 -13.45 -12.09 8.43
C ILE A 6 -14.75 -11.73 9.17
N PRO A 7 -14.70 -11.39 10.47
CA PRO A 7 -15.87 -10.88 11.18
C PRO A 7 -16.48 -9.71 10.40
N VAL A 8 -17.81 -9.66 10.31
CA VAL A 8 -18.50 -8.55 9.64
C VAL A 8 -18.21 -7.24 10.37
N THR A 9 -17.36 -6.41 9.79
CA THR A 9 -17.08 -5.06 10.28
C THR A 9 -18.18 -4.12 9.81
N PRO A 10 -18.73 -3.24 10.67
CA PRO A 10 -19.69 -2.22 10.25
C PRO A 10 -19.11 -1.35 9.13
N SER A 11 -19.97 -0.92 8.20
CA SER A 11 -19.56 0.02 7.17
C SER A 11 -19.16 1.36 7.80
N ARG A 12 -18.06 1.93 7.32
CA ARG A 12 -17.56 3.24 7.75
C ARG A 12 -17.12 4.07 6.55
N ARG A 13 -17.29 5.39 6.65
CA ARG A 13 -16.74 6.33 5.67
C ARG A 13 -15.24 6.49 5.88
N VAL A 14 -14.51 6.59 4.78
CA VAL A 14 -13.06 6.83 4.75
C VAL A 14 -12.74 7.75 3.59
N ASP A 15 -11.62 8.47 3.70
CA ASP A 15 -11.03 9.15 2.56
C ASP A 15 -10.47 8.13 1.56
N GLY A 16 -10.40 8.54 0.28
CA GLY A 16 -9.81 7.76 -0.79
C GLY A 16 -8.78 8.59 -1.56
N ILE A 17 -7.73 7.94 -2.05
CA ILE A 17 -6.72 8.54 -2.92
C ILE A 17 -6.51 7.65 -4.16
N VAL A 18 -6.42 8.30 -5.32
CA VAL A 18 -6.04 7.66 -6.58
C VAL A 18 -4.54 7.86 -6.77
N PHE A 19 -3.79 6.79 -7.02
CA PHE A 19 -2.34 6.85 -7.23
C PHE A 19 -1.84 5.65 -8.04
N GLU A 20 -0.60 5.72 -8.51
CA GLU A 20 0.02 4.62 -9.24
C GLU A 20 0.88 3.75 -8.34
N ILE A 21 0.69 2.44 -8.36
CA ILE A 21 1.61 1.48 -7.76
C ILE A 21 2.61 0.96 -8.79
N ALA A 22 3.85 0.75 -8.36
CA ALA A 22 4.89 0.10 -9.15
C ALA A 22 4.74 -1.43 -9.06
N LEU A 23 4.51 -2.07 -10.21
CA LEU A 23 4.52 -3.52 -10.36
C LEU A 23 5.95 -4.01 -10.68
N ALA A 24 6.11 -5.32 -10.77
CA ALA A 24 7.35 -5.89 -11.31
C ALA A 24 7.61 -5.36 -12.73
N ILE A 25 8.85 -5.50 -13.21
CA ILE A 25 9.27 -5.18 -14.59
C ILE A 25 9.00 -3.73 -15.06
N GLY A 26 8.85 -2.78 -14.13
CA GLY A 26 8.72 -1.35 -14.43
C GLY A 26 7.33 -0.90 -14.87
N LEU A 27 6.33 -1.78 -14.80
CA LEU A 27 4.93 -1.43 -15.08
C LEU A 27 4.33 -0.65 -13.90
N ARG A 28 3.41 0.27 -14.21
CA ARG A 28 2.63 1.01 -13.20
C ARG A 28 1.14 0.84 -13.49
N VAL A 29 0.34 0.78 -12.44
CA VAL A 29 -1.12 0.72 -12.55
C VAL A 29 -1.76 1.68 -11.56
N GLU A 30 -2.82 2.34 -12.02
CA GLU A 30 -3.64 3.20 -11.17
C GLU A 30 -4.48 2.34 -10.21
N VAL A 31 -4.53 2.75 -8.95
CA VAL A 31 -5.33 2.13 -7.91
C VAL A 31 -5.96 3.19 -7.02
N ILE A 32 -7.05 2.79 -6.34
CA ILE A 32 -7.66 3.57 -5.26
C ILE A 32 -7.24 2.94 -3.94
N GLY A 33 -6.78 3.75 -3.00
CA GLY A 33 -6.42 3.31 -1.65
C GLY A 33 -6.96 4.24 -0.56
N VAL A 34 -6.92 3.76 0.69
CA VAL A 34 -7.23 4.55 1.88
C VAL A 34 -5.92 5.16 2.40
N PRO A 35 -5.75 6.49 2.35
CA PRO A 35 -4.49 7.13 2.69
C PRO A 35 -4.27 7.21 4.21
N PHE A 36 -2.99 7.24 4.60
CA PHE A 36 -2.57 7.62 5.94
C PHE A 36 -1.18 8.26 5.92
N THR A 37 -0.95 9.17 6.88
CA THR A 37 0.36 9.79 7.05
C THR A 37 1.18 9.04 8.10
N TYR A 38 2.44 8.76 7.80
CA TYR A 38 3.40 8.20 8.74
C TYR A 38 4.79 8.79 8.50
N GLN A 39 5.45 9.26 9.56
CA GLN A 39 6.78 9.89 9.50
C GLN A 39 6.92 10.96 8.40
N GLY A 40 5.89 11.79 8.23
CA GLY A 40 5.87 12.89 7.25
C GLY A 40 5.63 12.46 5.79
N ARG A 41 5.31 11.19 5.53
CA ARG A 41 5.00 10.65 4.19
C ARG A 41 3.59 10.09 4.14
N THR A 42 3.01 10.09 2.94
CA THR A 42 1.67 9.53 2.69
C THR A 42 1.79 8.13 2.11
N PHE A 43 1.21 7.17 2.81
CA PHE A 43 1.03 5.80 2.36
C PHE A 43 -0.46 5.54 2.11
N ALA A 44 -0.78 4.51 1.34
CA ALA A 44 -2.16 4.10 1.13
C ALA A 44 -2.31 2.59 1.20
N VAL A 45 -3.37 2.15 1.87
CA VAL A 45 -3.79 0.76 1.89
C VAL A 45 -4.67 0.49 0.67
N HIS A 46 -4.38 -0.54 -0.11
CA HIS A 46 -5.14 -0.88 -1.31
C HIS A 46 -5.22 -2.41 -1.50
N PRO A 47 -6.20 -2.92 -2.28
CA PRO A 47 -6.22 -4.32 -2.65
C PRO A 47 -4.91 -4.74 -3.33
N SER A 48 -4.36 -5.87 -2.90
CA SER A 48 -3.14 -6.45 -3.43
C SER A 48 -3.40 -7.00 -4.82
N THR A 49 -2.67 -6.51 -5.81
CA THR A 49 -2.64 -7.08 -7.17
C THR A 49 -1.97 -8.46 -7.24
N ARG A 50 -1.42 -8.95 -6.12
CA ARG A 50 -0.76 -10.25 -6.00
C ARG A 50 -1.62 -11.33 -5.36
N SER A 51 -2.88 -11.05 -4.99
CA SER A 51 -3.73 -12.10 -4.43
C SER A 51 -3.86 -13.24 -5.44
N ARG A 52 -3.36 -14.42 -5.07
CA ARG A 52 -3.38 -15.62 -5.92
C ARG A 52 -4.65 -16.45 -5.71
N VAL A 53 -5.47 -16.06 -4.73
CA VAL A 53 -6.66 -16.80 -4.34
C VAL A 53 -7.88 -15.95 -4.70
N PRO A 54 -8.72 -16.37 -5.66
CA PRO A 54 -9.86 -15.57 -6.12
C PRO A 54 -10.91 -15.34 -5.03
N THR A 55 -10.88 -16.13 -3.96
CA THR A 55 -11.81 -16.03 -2.82
C THR A 55 -11.27 -15.15 -1.68
N CYS A 56 -10.07 -14.58 -1.79
CA CYS A 56 -9.45 -13.77 -0.75
C CYS A 56 -8.98 -12.42 -1.28
N VAL A 57 -9.38 -11.34 -0.62
CA VAL A 57 -8.77 -10.03 -0.81
C VAL A 57 -7.69 -9.85 0.24
N GLU A 58 -6.45 -9.72 -0.20
CA GLU A 58 -5.36 -9.25 0.64
C GLU A 58 -5.18 -7.76 0.42
N TYR A 59 -4.93 -7.01 1.49
CA TYR A 59 -4.57 -5.61 1.44
C TYR A 59 -3.05 -5.45 1.53
N ALA A 60 -2.52 -4.58 0.69
CA ALA A 60 -1.13 -4.15 0.69
C ALA A 60 -1.05 -2.67 1.06
N VAL A 61 0.14 -2.21 1.43
CA VAL A 61 0.43 -0.79 1.63
C VAL A 61 1.50 -0.36 0.66
N SER A 62 1.30 0.79 0.03
CA SER A 62 2.31 1.41 -0.84
C SER A 62 2.49 2.88 -0.49
N ASP A 63 3.70 3.38 -0.69
CA ASP A 63 3.98 4.82 -0.66
C ASP A 63 3.29 5.49 -1.85
N VAL A 64 2.53 6.55 -1.58
CA VAL A 64 1.70 7.22 -2.60
C VAL A 64 2.56 7.92 -3.63
N GLU A 65 3.68 8.50 -3.20
CA GLU A 65 4.55 9.30 -4.08
C GLU A 65 5.32 8.43 -5.08
N THR A 66 5.92 7.34 -4.61
CA THR A 66 6.76 6.47 -5.44
C THR A 66 5.98 5.31 -6.04
N GLY A 67 4.85 4.94 -5.45
CA GLY A 67 4.11 3.72 -5.77
C GLY A 67 4.77 2.45 -5.23
N GLN A 68 5.85 2.55 -4.44
CA GLN A 68 6.54 1.38 -3.93
C GLN A 68 5.76 0.71 -2.80
N ARG A 69 5.53 -0.60 -2.95
CA ARG A 69 4.89 -1.43 -1.93
C ARG A 69 5.82 -1.64 -0.72
N ILE A 70 5.26 -1.55 0.48
CA ILE A 70 5.91 -1.99 1.72
C ILE A 70 6.05 -3.52 1.70
N PRO A 71 7.28 -4.06 1.79
CA PRO A 71 7.54 -5.49 1.82
C PRO A 71 6.81 -6.15 2.97
N THR A 72 6.56 -7.46 2.85
CA THR A 72 5.99 -8.33 3.90
C THR A 72 4.61 -7.92 4.45
N VAL A 73 4.01 -6.83 3.98
CA VAL A 73 2.64 -6.43 4.32
C VAL A 73 1.65 -7.07 3.35
N ALA A 74 0.90 -8.04 3.85
CA ALA A 74 -0.31 -8.58 3.25
C ALA A 74 -1.26 -8.98 4.40
N ALA A 75 -2.44 -8.35 4.46
CA ALA A 75 -3.39 -8.60 5.54
C ALA A 75 -4.83 -8.71 5.04
N ALA A 76 -5.70 -9.33 5.83
CA ALA A 76 -7.10 -9.54 5.46
C ALA A 76 -7.94 -8.25 5.59
N THR A 77 -7.49 -7.26 6.37
CA THR A 77 -8.21 -6.01 6.60
C THR A 77 -7.34 -4.78 6.34
N ILE A 78 -7.99 -3.64 6.11
CA ILE A 78 -7.31 -2.36 5.91
C ILE A 78 -6.51 -1.95 7.16
N ASP A 79 -7.11 -2.13 8.34
CA ASP A 79 -6.52 -1.70 9.60
C ASP A 79 -5.33 -2.59 9.99
N ASP A 80 -5.41 -3.91 9.75
CA ASP A 80 -4.27 -4.82 9.96
C ASP A 80 -3.12 -4.52 8.98
N ALA A 81 -3.44 -4.24 7.71
CA ALA A 81 -2.41 -3.87 6.72
C ALA A 81 -1.70 -2.58 7.14
N ARG A 82 -2.45 -1.59 7.62
CA ARG A 82 -1.91 -0.33 8.14
C ARG A 82 -1.00 -0.57 9.35
N ALA A 83 -1.48 -1.32 10.35
CA ALA A 83 -0.71 -1.63 11.55
C ALA A 83 0.57 -2.41 11.22
N ALA A 84 0.49 -3.43 10.38
CA ALA A 84 1.65 -4.20 9.91
C ALA A 84 2.66 -3.32 9.17
N ALA A 85 2.18 -2.38 8.34
CA ALA A 85 3.06 -1.44 7.65
C ALA A 85 3.80 -0.53 8.63
N MET A 86 3.14 -0.01 9.67
CA MET A 86 3.80 0.82 10.68
C MET A 86 4.92 0.05 11.39
N VAL A 87 4.71 -1.23 11.73
CA VAL A 87 5.76 -2.08 12.33
C VAL A 87 6.97 -2.22 11.40
N VAL A 88 6.73 -2.43 10.10
CA VAL A 88 7.83 -2.52 9.11
C VAL A 88 8.58 -1.20 8.99
N LEU A 89 7.85 -0.08 8.96
CA LEU A 89 8.40 1.27 8.85
C LEU A 89 9.21 1.67 10.09
N ASP A 90 8.80 1.25 11.28
CA ASP A 90 9.52 1.47 12.53
C ASP A 90 10.81 0.66 12.64
N ALA A 91 10.81 -0.54 12.05
CA ALA A 91 11.99 -1.42 12.03
C ALA A 91 13.02 -1.03 10.95
N ALA A 92 12.64 -0.18 9.98
CA ALA A 92 13.51 0.18 8.87
C ALA A 92 14.60 1.16 9.31
N THR A 93 15.85 0.88 8.92
CA THR A 93 16.97 1.80 9.16
C THR A 93 16.89 3.01 8.23
N GLU A 94 17.54 4.12 8.57
CA GLU A 94 17.61 5.28 7.67
C GLU A 94 18.13 4.93 6.27
N ALA A 95 19.06 3.97 6.18
CA ALA A 95 19.60 3.50 4.91
C ALA A 95 18.54 2.76 4.07
N ASP A 96 17.73 1.90 4.71
CA ASP A 96 16.62 1.21 4.05
C ASP A 96 15.55 2.19 3.61
N TRP A 97 15.22 3.16 4.47
CA TRP A 97 14.31 4.27 4.15
C TRP A 97 14.76 5.04 2.90
N ARG A 98 16.03 5.43 2.81
CA ARG A 98 16.57 6.14 1.63
C ARG A 98 16.59 5.27 0.38
N LYS A 99 16.89 3.98 0.52
CA LYS A 99 16.91 3.04 -0.62
C LYS A 99 15.51 2.83 -1.19
N GLN A 100 14.51 2.77 -0.32
CA GLN A 100 13.13 2.45 -0.67
C GLN A 100 12.33 3.67 -1.12
N PHE A 101 12.47 4.79 -0.42
CA PHE A 101 11.71 6.02 -0.67
C PHE A 101 12.57 7.18 -1.17
N GLY A 102 13.82 6.89 -1.53
CA GLY A 102 14.69 7.84 -2.22
C GLY A 102 14.01 8.32 -3.50
N ALA A 103 13.99 9.64 -3.69
CA ALA A 103 13.16 10.34 -4.66
C ALA A 103 13.13 9.63 -6.03
N SER A 104 11.99 9.04 -6.37
CA SER A 104 11.72 8.70 -7.76
C SER A 104 11.59 10.03 -8.49
N THR A 105 12.40 10.24 -9.52
CA THR A 105 12.41 11.47 -10.30
C THR A 105 11.00 11.76 -10.82
N ARG A 106 10.37 12.76 -10.21
CA ARG A 106 9.17 13.47 -10.63
C ARG A 106 9.01 13.41 -12.15
N ARG A 107 8.15 12.53 -12.66
CA ARG A 107 7.77 12.57 -14.07
C ARG A 107 6.56 13.49 -14.18
N LYS A 108 6.71 14.52 -15.01
CA LYS A 108 5.70 15.54 -15.32
C LYS A 108 4.33 14.89 -15.52
N THR A 109 3.34 15.40 -14.78
CA THR A 109 1.92 15.21 -15.08
C THR A 109 1.70 15.51 -16.57
N VAL A 110 1.27 14.52 -17.35
CA VAL A 110 0.61 14.80 -18.62
C VAL A 110 -0.81 15.19 -18.25
N GLN A 111 -1.03 16.50 -18.24
CA GLN A 111 -2.34 17.10 -18.09
C GLN A 111 -3.13 16.81 -19.36
N ALA A 112 -4.29 16.15 -19.23
CA ALA A 112 -5.31 16.03 -20.27
C ALA A 112 -6.44 17.01 -19.97
#